data_AF-A0A529LSK0-F1
#
_entry.id   AF-A0A529LSK0-F1
#
_cell.length_a   1.000
_cell.length_b   1.000
_cell.length_c   1.000
_cell.angle_alpha   90.00
_cell.angle_beta   90.00
_cell.angle_gamma   90.00
#
_symmetry.space_group_name_H-M   'P 1'
#
loop_
_entity.id
_entity.type
_entity.pdbx_description
1 polymer ?
#
loop_
_entity_poly.entity_id
_entity_poly.type
_entity_poly.pdbx_seq_one_letter_code
_entity_poly.pdbx_strand_id
1 'polypeptide(L)' 'MQNDRLAGNCFAFYEALMIKSEKPPIFRSERETLKVTFLVF' A
#
# COMPACT_ATOMS: atom_id res chain seq x y z
N MET A 1 -11.67 -4.90 -3.79
CA MET A 1 -10.32 -4.30 -3.75
C MET A 1 -9.37 -5.34 -3.20
N GLN A 2 -8.27 -5.63 -3.90
CA GLN A 2 -7.26 -6.61 -3.48
C GLN A 2 -6.16 -5.87 -2.73
N ASN A 3 -5.93 -6.25 -1.46
CA ASN A 3 -4.89 -5.68 -0.62
C ASN A 3 -3.86 -6.77 -0.32
N ASP A 4 -2.69 -6.66 -0.93
CA ASP A 4 -1.60 -7.60 -0.66
C ASP A 4 -0.79 -7.11 0.55
N ARG A 5 -0.58 -8.01 1.52
CA ARG A 5 0.28 -7.77 2.67
C ARG A 5 1.75 -7.92 2.25
N LEU A 6 2.54 -6.89 2.50
CA LEU A 6 3.98 -6.86 2.26
C LEU A 6 4.76 -7.08 3.58
N ALA A 7 6.08 -7.22 3.50
CA ALA A 7 6.92 -7.42 4.68
C ALA A 7 6.71 -6.30 5.72
N GLY A 8 6.55 -6.68 7.00
CA GLY A 8 6.25 -5.75 8.09
C GLY A 8 4.78 -5.31 8.14
N ASN A 9 4.53 -4.06 8.54
CA ASN A 9 3.19 -3.45 8.59
C ASN A 9 2.83 -2.76 7.25
N CYS A 10 3.37 -3.23 6.13
CA CYS A 10 3.20 -2.59 4.84
C CYS A 10 2.10 -3.29 4.02
N PHE A 11 1.34 -2.51 3.24
CA PHE A 11 0.32 -3.03 2.34
C PHE A 11 0.26 -2.17 1.07
N ALA A 12 -0.06 -2.80 -0.06
CA ALA A 12 -0.26 -2.13 -1.33
C ALA A 12 -1.75 -2.02 -1.66
N PHE A 13 -2.17 -0.89 -2.23
CA PHE A 13 -3.51 -0.74 -2.80
C PHE A 13 -3.43 -0.82 -4.32
N TYR A 14 -4.23 -1.72 -4.90
CA TYR A 14 -4.40 -1.81 -6.34
C TYR A 14 -5.79 -1.28 -6.72
N GLU A 15 -5.82 -0.16 -7.43
CA GLU A 15 -7.07 0.34 -7.99
C GLU A 15 -7.43 -0.47 -9.24
N ALA A 16 -8.73 -0.62 -9.51
CA ALA A 16 -9.22 -1.40 -10.65
C ALA A 16 -8.77 -0.84 -12.01
N LEU A 17 -8.33 0.41 -12.05
CA LEU A 17 -7.85 1.11 -13.24
C LEU A 17 -6.32 1.07 -13.38
N MET A 18 -5.57 0.56 -12.40
CA MET A 18 -4.12 0.47 -12.51
C MET A 18 -3.74 -0.51 -13.62
N ILE A 19 -2.83 -0.07 -14.49
CA ILE A 19 -2.25 -0.93 -15.52
C ILE A 19 -1.38 -1.98 -14.80
N LYS A 20 -1.39 -3.23 -15.25
CA LYS A 20 -0.62 -4.34 -14.61
C LYS A 20 0.87 -4.05 -14.40
N SER A 21 1.46 -3.13 -15.17
CA SER A 21 2.87 -2.73 -15.07
C SER A 21 3.12 -1.50 -14.18
N GLU A 22 2.05 -0.88 -13.66
CA GLU A 22 2.13 0.28 -12.79
C GLU A 22 2.46 -0.13 -11.36
N LYS A 23 3.38 0.56 -10.71
CA LYS A 23 3.75 0.25 -9.33
C LYS A 23 2.64 0.71 -8.40
N PRO A 24 2.05 -0.17 -7.58
CA PRO A 24 1.02 0.23 -6.65
C PRO A 24 1.59 1.11 -5.55
N PRO A 25 0.80 2.08 -5.06
CA PRO A 25 1.17 2.82 -3.87
C PRO A 25 1.30 1.88 -2.66
N ILE A 26 2.41 2.03 -1.93
CA ILE A 26 2.70 1.25 -0.73
C ILE A 26 2.47 2.11 0.50
N PHE A 27 1.74 1.55 1.46
CA PHE A 27 1.38 2.18 2.71
C PHE A 27 1.97 1.38 3.86
N ARG A 28 2.42 2.08 4.91
CA ARG A 28 2.83 1.46 6.18
C ARG A 28 1.88 1.88 7.27
N SER A 29 1.31 0.92 8.01
CA SER A 29 0.53 1.21 9.22
C SER A 29 1.44 1.32 10.45
N GLU A 30 1.34 2.44 11.14
CA GLU A 30 1.95 2.61 12.46
C GLU A 30 0.99 2.13 13.55
N ARG A 31 1.55 1.63 14.67
CA ARG A 31 0.77 1.04 15.77
C ARG A 31 0.00 2.07 16.60
N GLU A 32 0.28 3.36 16.42
CA GLU A 32 -0.46 4.45 17.04
C GLU A 32 -1.43 5.06 16.01
N THR A 33 -2.72 4.98 16.33
CA THR A 33 -3.86 5.69 15.73
C THR A 33 -3.70 6.05 14.24
N LEU A 34 -4.01 5.09 13.34
CA LEU A 34 -4.26 5.26 11.89
C LEU A 34 -3.39 6.31 11.18
N LYS A 35 -2.11 6.43 11.53
CA LYS A 35 -1.16 7.22 10.75
C LYS A 35 -0.64 6.33 9.63
N VAL A 36 -1.06 6.63 8.41
CA VAL A 36 -0.65 5.90 7.20
C VAL A 36 0.33 6.78 6.43
N THR A 37 1.55 6.30 6.21
CA THR A 37 2.57 7.00 5.41
C THR A 37 2.60 6.42 4.00
N PHE A 38 2.45 7.31 3.00
CA PHE A 38 2.62 6.99 1.59
C PHE A 38 4.11 6.90 1.25
N LEU A 39 4.56 5.75 0.72
CA LEU A 39 5.94 5.54 0.32
C LEU A 39 6.08 5.72 -1.20
N VAL A 40 6.92 6.66 -1.62
CA VAL A 40 7.26 6.90 -3.03
C VAL A 40 8.67 6.36 -3.28
N PHE A 41 8.84 5.53 -4.31
CA PHE A 41 10.12 4.95 -4.74
C PHE A 41 10.38 5.19 -6.22
#